data_AF-A0A397IVE5-F1
#
_entry.id   AF-A0A397IVE5-F1
#
_cell.length_a   1.000
_cell.length_b   1.000
_cell.length_c   1.000
_cell.angle_alpha   90.00
_cell.angle_beta   90.00
_cell.angle_gamma   90.00
#
_symmetry.space_group_name_H-M   'P 1'
#
loop_
_entity.id
_entity.type
_entity.pdbx_description
1 polymer ?
#
loop_
_entity_poly.entity_id
_entity_poly.type
_entity_poly.pdbx_seq_one_letter_code
_entity_poly.pdbx_strand_id
1 'polypeptide(L)'
;MHHLDLGLFKYQIEFTIELLKKKKSLNKVNERIADIPRHSQLKVFKKGIQLSRLTASEYRDMMKIMVFVVDDLQIEDLSEVYVKWNEMYLLSRSEKFKESDLENFQKAINDWGDLFIKIFQNISNSHLKFPKLHSW
;
A
#
# COMPACT_ATOMS: atom_id res chain seq x y z
N MET A 1 -12.69 7.20 8.68
CA MET A 1 -11.69 6.14 8.47
C MET A 1 -11.01 5.80 9.80
N HIS A 2 -11.53 4.77 10.46
CA HIS A 2 -10.99 4.24 11.72
C HIS A 2 -9.72 3.41 11.42
N HIS A 3 -9.02 2.97 12.46
CA HIS A 3 -7.76 2.22 12.36
C HIS A 3 -7.82 0.96 11.44
N LEU A 4 -9.03 0.47 11.13
CA LEU A 4 -9.32 -0.70 10.29
C LEU A 4 -8.78 -0.57 8.86
N ASP A 5 -8.80 0.63 8.28
CA ASP A 5 -8.37 0.86 6.90
C ASP A 5 -6.85 0.78 6.72
N LEU A 6 -6.06 0.92 7.80
CA LEU A 6 -4.61 0.73 7.74
C LEU A 6 -4.21 -0.76 7.69
N GLY A 7 -5.11 -1.67 8.09
CA GLY A 7 -4.84 -3.11 8.12
C GLY A 7 -4.52 -3.68 6.74
N LEU A 8 -5.35 -3.36 5.74
CA LEU A 8 -5.16 -3.84 4.37
C LEU A 8 -3.93 -3.20 3.70
N PHE A 9 -3.70 -1.90 3.90
CA PHE A 9 -2.50 -1.24 3.39
C PHE A 9 -1.22 -1.87 3.94
N LYS A 10 -1.21 -2.18 5.25
CA LYS A 10 -0.08 -2.86 5.89
C LYS A 10 0.23 -4.18 5.17
N TYR A 11 -0.79 -5.00 4.89
CA TYR A 11 -0.59 -6.23 4.14
C TYR A 11 -0.07 -5.99 2.73
N GLN A 12 -0.56 -4.98 2.02
CA GLN A 12 -0.01 -4.61 0.72
C GLN A 12 1.48 -4.29 0.78
N ILE A 13 1.94 -3.56 1.80
CA ILE A 13 3.38 -3.33 2.00
C ILE A 13 4.11 -4.62 2.32
N GLU A 14 3.58 -5.47 3.22
CA GLU A 14 4.21 -6.75 3.59
C GLU A 14 4.44 -7.62 2.36
N PHE A 15 3.40 -7.84 1.54
CA PHE A 15 3.52 -8.60 0.30
C PHE A 15 4.42 -7.93 -0.73
N THR A 16 4.42 -6.60 -0.81
CA THR A 16 5.36 -5.87 -1.67
C THR A 16 6.81 -6.13 -1.25
N ILE A 17 7.12 -6.09 0.06
CA ILE A 17 8.48 -6.40 0.54
C ILE A 17 8.87 -7.84 0.21
N GLU A 18 7.97 -8.80 0.40
CA GLU A 18 8.22 -10.20 0.03
C GLU A 18 8.49 -10.37 -1.46
N LEU A 19 7.68 -9.74 -2.30
CA LEU A 19 7.85 -9.70 -3.76
C LEU A 19 9.21 -9.12 -4.14
N LEU A 20 9.56 -7.95 -3.59
CA LEU A 20 10.83 -7.27 -3.86
C LEU A 20 12.04 -8.10 -3.41
N LYS A 21 11.95 -8.84 -2.30
CA LYS A 21 12.98 -9.78 -1.86
C LYS A 21 13.15 -10.91 -2.87
N LYS A 22 12.05 -11.53 -3.32
CA LYS A 22 12.11 -12.60 -4.35
C LYS A 22 12.69 -12.10 -5.68
N LYS A 23 12.37 -10.87 -6.08
CA LYS A 23 12.89 -10.20 -7.29
C LYS A 23 14.26 -9.54 -7.10
N LYS A 24 14.89 -9.66 -5.92
CA LYS A 24 16.18 -9.02 -5.58
C LYS A 24 16.22 -7.50 -5.86
N SER A 25 15.06 -6.83 -5.77
CA SER A 25 14.88 -5.41 -6.10
C SER A 25 14.65 -4.52 -4.87
N LEU A 26 14.72 -5.08 -3.66
CA LEU A 26 14.49 -4.34 -2.41
C LEU A 26 15.50 -3.19 -2.20
N ASN A 27 16.76 -3.38 -2.59
CA ASN A 27 17.78 -2.33 -2.45
C ASN A 27 17.45 -1.10 -3.31
N LYS A 28 17.00 -1.30 -4.56
CA LYS A 28 16.56 -0.23 -5.46
C LYS A 28 15.41 0.59 -4.85
N VAL A 29 14.48 -0.08 -4.16
CA VAL A 29 13.39 0.58 -3.43
C VAL A 29 13.91 1.40 -2.25
N ASN A 30 14.83 0.85 -1.46
CA ASN A 30 15.42 1.56 -0.33
C ASN A 30 16.23 2.79 -0.78
N GLU A 31 16.96 2.68 -1.89
CA GLU A 31 17.68 3.80 -2.52
C GLU A 31 16.70 4.90 -2.95
N ARG A 32 15.65 4.54 -3.69
CA ARG A 32 14.61 5.51 -4.10
C ARG A 32 13.94 6.19 -2.93
N ILE A 33 13.67 5.48 -1.83
CA ILE A 33 13.13 6.08 -0.60
C ILE A 33 14.12 7.08 0.00
N ALA A 34 15.41 6.76 0.01
CA ALA A 34 16.45 7.63 0.54
C ALA A 34 16.65 8.90 -0.32
N ASP A 35 16.41 8.80 -1.64
CA ASP A 35 16.52 9.91 -2.59
C ASP A 35 15.34 10.90 -2.53
N ILE A 36 14.24 10.55 -1.86
CA ILE A 36 13.10 11.46 -1.70
C ILE A 36 13.55 12.71 -0.95
N PRO A 37 13.37 13.92 -1.53
CA PRO A 37 13.73 15.16 -0.86
C PRO A 37 13.05 15.29 0.50
N ARG A 38 13.82 15.71 1.51
CA ARG A 38 13.29 15.89 2.86
C ARG A 38 12.32 17.08 2.88
N HIS A 39 11.08 16.81 3.24
CA HIS A 39 10.06 17.82 3.46
C HIS A 39 9.54 17.72 4.89
N SER A 40 9.31 18.86 5.55
CA SER A 40 8.88 18.89 6.96
C SER A 40 7.53 18.20 7.20
N GLN A 41 6.69 18.13 6.17
CA GLN A 41 5.39 17.47 6.20
C GLN A 41 5.42 16.00 5.76
N LEU A 42 6.61 15.44 5.47
CA LEU A 42 6.79 14.06 5.00
C LEU A 42 7.79 13.33 5.88
N LYS A 43 7.31 12.41 6.72
CA LYS A 43 8.17 11.56 7.54
C LYS A 43 8.61 10.32 6.74
N VAL A 44 9.71 10.45 6.00
CA VAL A 44 10.33 9.34 5.25
C VAL A 44 11.36 8.60 6.12
N PHE A 45 11.42 7.27 5.98
CA PHE A 45 12.34 6.42 6.74
C PHE A 45 13.80 6.70 6.39
N LYS A 46 14.65 6.80 7.42
CA LYS A 46 16.10 6.95 7.24
C LYS A 46 16.83 5.66 6.83
N LYS A 47 16.18 4.49 6.93
CA LYS A 47 16.83 3.16 6.80
C LYS A 47 15.99 2.14 6.01
N GLY A 48 15.21 2.60 5.03
CA GLY A 48 14.32 1.74 4.24
C GLY A 48 13.02 1.37 4.96
N ILE A 49 12.24 0.45 4.39
CA ILE A 49 10.90 0.11 4.90
C ILE A 49 11.02 -0.78 6.15
N GLN A 50 10.62 -0.27 7.32
CA GLN A 50 10.56 -1.02 8.58
C GLN A 50 9.14 -1.00 9.16
N LEU A 51 8.37 -2.05 8.87
CA LEU A 51 6.94 -2.12 9.17
C LEU A 51 6.56 -2.26 10.66
N SER A 52 7.47 -2.77 11.49
CA SER A 52 7.16 -3.10 12.90
C SER A 52 6.91 -1.90 13.81
N ARG A 53 7.09 -0.66 13.33
CA ARG A 53 7.06 0.56 14.16
C ARG A 53 6.36 1.76 13.51
N LEU A 54 5.55 1.55 12.48
CA LEU A 54 4.92 2.65 11.76
C LEU A 54 3.74 3.24 12.51
N THR A 55 3.80 4.55 12.73
CA THR A 55 2.67 5.37 13.19
C THR A 55 1.65 5.56 12.06
N ALA A 56 0.42 5.91 12.42
CA ALA A 56 -0.61 6.22 11.43
C ALA A 56 -0.23 7.38 10.49
N SER A 57 0.55 8.36 10.97
CA SER A 57 1.09 9.43 10.11
C SER A 57 2.12 8.92 9.09
N GLU A 58 3.00 8.01 9.50
CA GLU A 58 4.00 7.43 8.59
C GLU A 58 3.34 6.55 7.53
N TYR A 59 2.27 5.82 7.86
CA TYR A 59 1.49 5.12 6.85
C TYR A 59 0.86 6.05 5.82
N ARG A 60 0.32 7.21 6.25
CA ARG A 60 -0.22 8.22 5.32
C ARG A 60 0.85 8.81 4.43
N ASP A 61 2.04 9.05 4.96
CA ASP A 61 3.16 9.55 4.17
C ASP A 61 3.68 8.49 3.20
N MET A 62 3.66 7.21 3.60
CA MET A 62 3.93 6.08 2.71
C MET A 62 2.95 6.01 1.53
N MET A 63 1.64 6.13 1.78
CA MET A 63 0.62 6.12 0.72
C MET A 63 0.96 7.14 -0.40
N LYS A 64 1.45 8.32 -0.03
CA LYS A 64 1.81 9.39 -0.98
C LYS A 64 3.05 9.04 -1.82
N ILE A 65 4.05 8.40 -1.23
CA ILE A 65 5.35 8.17 -1.90
C ILE A 65 5.44 6.81 -2.60
N MET A 66 4.71 5.80 -2.14
CA MET A 66 4.91 4.43 -2.57
C MET A 66 4.64 4.24 -4.06
N VAL A 67 3.66 4.96 -4.63
CA VAL A 67 3.36 4.95 -6.07
C VAL A 67 4.63 5.25 -6.88
N PHE A 68 5.39 6.28 -6.50
CA PHE A 68 6.62 6.67 -7.19
C PHE A 68 7.80 5.74 -6.89
N VAL A 69 7.88 5.25 -5.65
CA VAL A 69 8.98 4.39 -5.21
C VAL A 69 8.96 3.05 -5.96
N VAL A 70 7.77 2.49 -6.17
CA VAL A 70 7.60 1.17 -6.80
C VAL A 70 7.40 1.21 -8.32
N ASP A 71 7.26 2.41 -8.88
CA ASP A 71 7.10 2.60 -10.32
C ASP A 71 8.33 2.13 -11.11
N ASP A 72 8.14 1.60 -12.32
CA ASP A 72 9.26 1.15 -13.17
C ASP A 72 10.27 0.20 -12.46
N LEU A 73 9.74 -0.74 -11.67
CA LEU A 73 10.51 -1.86 -11.09
C LEU A 73 10.46 -3.12 -11.96
N GLN A 74 9.94 -3.04 -13.19
CA GLN A 74 9.65 -4.19 -14.05
C GLN A 74 8.75 -5.24 -13.36
N ILE A 75 7.88 -4.76 -12.48
CA ILE A 75 6.83 -5.55 -11.84
C ILE A 75 5.52 -4.95 -12.33
N GLU A 76 4.88 -5.65 -13.26
CA GLU A 76 3.60 -5.26 -13.85
C GLU A 76 2.57 -4.99 -12.75
N ASP A 77 1.79 -3.92 -12.94
CA ASP A 77 0.71 -3.46 -12.05
C ASP A 77 1.08 -3.11 -10.61
N LEU A 78 2.36 -3.18 -10.22
CA LEU A 78 2.75 -2.89 -8.84
C LEU A 78 2.46 -1.44 -8.46
N SER A 79 2.76 -0.47 -9.32
CA SER A 79 2.39 0.93 -9.04
C SER A 79 0.87 1.13 -9.05
N GLU A 80 0.16 0.44 -9.94
CA GLU A 80 -1.30 0.55 -10.08
C GLU A 80 -2.05 0.10 -8.81
N VAL A 81 -1.61 -0.99 -8.15
CA VAL A 81 -2.26 -1.41 -6.89
C VAL A 81 -2.10 -0.36 -5.78
N TYR A 82 -1.05 0.47 -5.80
CA TYR A 82 -0.92 1.61 -4.88
C TYR A 82 -1.79 2.81 -5.29
N VAL A 83 -1.96 3.05 -6.60
CA VAL A 83 -2.89 4.06 -7.11
C VAL A 83 -4.32 3.73 -6.67
N LYS A 84 -4.76 2.48 -6.88
CA LYS A 84 -6.09 2.01 -6.45
C LYS A 84 -6.30 2.09 -4.94
N TRP A 85 -5.28 1.74 -4.16
CA TRP A 85 -5.33 1.94 -2.72
C TRP A 85 -5.55 3.42 -2.36
N ASN A 86 -4.81 4.34 -2.99
CA ASN A 86 -4.93 5.77 -2.74
C ASN A 86 -6.30 6.32 -3.16
N GLU A 87 -6.86 5.86 -4.28
CA GLU A 87 -8.24 6.20 -4.71
C GLU A 87 -9.25 5.77 -3.64
N MET A 88 -9.19 4.52 -3.20
CA MET A 88 -10.04 3.98 -2.14
C MET A 88 -9.87 4.75 -0.81
N TYR A 89 -8.63 5.09 -0.45
CA TYR A 89 -8.32 5.89 0.73
C TYR A 89 -8.96 7.28 0.67
N LEU A 90 -8.88 7.97 -0.49
CA LEU A 90 -9.47 9.30 -0.66
C LEU A 90 -11.00 9.24 -0.62
N LEU A 91 -11.61 8.26 -1.29
CA LEU A 91 -13.08 8.07 -1.29
C LEU A 91 -13.64 7.89 0.12
N SER A 92 -13.01 7.03 0.94
CA SER A 92 -13.42 6.77 2.32
C SER A 92 -13.13 7.93 3.31
N ARG A 93 -12.46 9.00 2.84
CA ARG A 93 -12.25 10.25 3.60
C ARG A 93 -13.17 11.38 3.15
N SER A 94 -13.99 11.18 2.12
CA SER A 94 -14.94 12.20 1.66
C SER A 94 -15.89 12.59 2.80
N GLU A 95 -15.97 13.89 3.10
CA GLU A 95 -16.83 14.41 4.16
C GLU A 95 -18.32 14.30 3.83
N LYS A 96 -18.66 14.25 2.53
CA LYS A 96 -20.04 14.18 2.02
C LYS A 96 -20.23 12.89 1.23
N PHE A 97 -20.33 11.78 1.95
CA PHE A 97 -20.54 10.46 1.37
C PHE A 97 -22.02 10.26 0.99
N LYS A 98 -22.29 9.91 -0.26
CA LYS A 98 -23.63 9.61 -0.81
C LYS A 98 -23.77 8.12 -1.11
N GLU A 99 -24.99 7.67 -1.39
CA GLU A 99 -25.25 6.27 -1.78
C GLU A 99 -24.53 5.88 -3.07
N SER A 100 -24.48 6.78 -4.07
CA SER A 100 -23.65 6.59 -5.27
C SER A 100 -22.16 6.40 -4.96
N ASP A 101 -21.67 6.98 -3.86
CA ASP A 101 -20.28 6.80 -3.43
C ASP A 101 -20.05 5.42 -2.82
N LEU A 102 -21.09 4.74 -2.30
CA LEU A 102 -20.99 3.34 -1.86
C LEU A 102 -20.75 2.42 -3.06
N GLU A 103 -21.48 2.63 -4.16
CA GLU A 103 -21.30 1.87 -5.40
C GLU A 103 -19.89 2.07 -5.97
N ASN A 104 -19.43 3.33 -6.02
CA ASN A 104 -18.08 3.66 -6.45
C ASN A 104 -17.01 3.07 -5.52
N PHE A 105 -17.24 3.10 -4.21
CA PHE A 105 -16.30 2.55 -3.23
C PHE A 105 -16.23 1.02 -3.32
N GLN A 106 -17.36 0.34 -3.50
CA GLN A 106 -17.40 -1.10 -3.73
C GLN A 106 -16.64 -1.47 -5.01
N LYS A 107 -16.81 -0.69 -6.08
CA LYS A 107 -16.05 -0.89 -7.32
C LYS A 107 -14.55 -0.72 -7.08
N ALA A 108 -14.14 0.34 -6.37
CA ALA A 108 -12.73 0.57 -6.05
C ALA A 108 -12.12 -0.57 -5.20
N ILE A 109 -12.88 -1.12 -4.25
CA ILE A 109 -12.47 -2.30 -3.46
C ILE A 109 -12.25 -3.51 -4.38
N ASN A 110 -13.18 -3.77 -5.31
CA ASN A 110 -13.08 -4.90 -6.22
C ASN A 110 -11.89 -4.75 -7.18
N ASP A 111 -11.77 -3.57 -7.83
CA ASP A 111 -10.68 -3.26 -8.76
C ASP A 111 -9.30 -3.39 -8.05
N TRP A 112 -9.18 -2.88 -6.82
CA TRP A 112 -7.98 -3.04 -6.00
C TRP A 112 -7.73 -4.50 -5.64
N GLY A 113 -8.77 -5.23 -5.22
CA GLY A 113 -8.70 -6.63 -4.81
C GLY A 113 -8.24 -7.55 -5.93
N ASP A 114 -8.76 -7.36 -7.15
CA ASP A 114 -8.39 -8.15 -8.33
C ASP A 114 -6.91 -7.94 -8.69
N LEU A 115 -6.43 -6.69 -8.67
CA LEU A 115 -5.01 -6.38 -8.87
C LEU A 115 -4.13 -6.97 -7.76
N PHE A 116 -4.55 -6.82 -6.51
CA PHE A 116 -3.83 -7.36 -5.36
C PHE A 116 -3.65 -8.88 -5.48
N ILE A 117 -4.73 -9.60 -5.82
CA ILE A 117 -4.69 -11.04 -6.01
C ILE A 117 -3.79 -11.39 -7.21
N LYS A 118 -3.96 -10.71 -8.37
CA LYS A 118 -3.14 -10.93 -9.57
C LYS A 118 -1.65 -10.87 -9.26
N ILE A 119 -1.21 -9.85 -8.52
CA ILE A 119 0.20 -9.58 -8.22
C ILE A 119 0.74 -10.54 -7.14
N PHE A 120 0.01 -10.72 -6.04
CA PHE A 120 0.56 -11.33 -4.83
C PHE A 120 0.23 -12.82 -4.65
N GLN A 121 -0.74 -13.39 -5.38
CA GLN A 121 -1.17 -14.79 -5.20
C GLN A 121 -0.03 -15.80 -5.31
N ASN A 122 0.90 -15.59 -6.24
CA ASN A 122 2.01 -16.50 -6.51
C ASN A 122 3.20 -16.29 -5.54
N ILE A 123 3.11 -15.26 -4.71
CA ILE A 123 4.18 -14.82 -3.81
C ILE A 123 3.85 -15.18 -2.38
N SER A 124 2.56 -15.12 -2.04
CA SER A 124 2.04 -15.44 -0.74
C SER A 124 2.17 -16.95 -0.44
N ASN A 125 3.09 -17.29 0.46
CA ASN A 125 3.18 -18.64 1.01
C ASN A 125 1.92 -19.03 1.80
N SER A 126 1.09 -18.06 2.19
CA SER A 126 -0.18 -18.28 2.89
C SER A 126 -1.39 -18.35 1.95
N HIS A 127 -1.21 -18.30 0.62
CA HIS A 127 -2.31 -18.19 -0.35
C HIS A 127 -3.25 -16.99 -0.07
N LEU A 128 -2.66 -15.84 0.27
CA LEU A 128 -3.38 -14.62 0.65
C LEU A 128 -4.30 -14.80 1.87
N LYS A 129 -4.06 -15.83 2.70
CA LYS A 129 -4.73 -15.95 4.00
C LYS A 129 -4.18 -14.88 4.92
N PHE A 130 -4.98 -13.85 5.16
CA PHE A 130 -4.73 -12.84 6.17
C PHE A 130 -5.03 -13.46 7.55
N PRO A 131 -4.10 -13.45 8.52
CA PRO A 131 -4.46 -13.64 9.92
C PRO A 131 -5.61 -12.68 10.25
N LYS A 132 -6.68 -13.19 10.85
CA LYS A 132 -7.99 -12.51 11.06
C LYS A 132 -7.91 -10.98 11.06
N LEU A 133 -8.77 -10.33 10.27
CA LEU A 133 -9.04 -8.87 10.26
C LEU A 133 -9.59 -8.32 11.60
N HIS A 134 -9.65 -9.13 12.64
CA HIS A 134 -10.05 -8.75 13.99
C HIS A 134 -8.93 -9.08 14.96
N SER A 135 -7.95 -8.19 15.01
CA SER A 135 -7.29 -7.83 16.25
C SER A 135 -7.15 -6.32 16.16
N TRP A 136 -8.03 -5.59 16.83
CA TRP A 136 -7.74 -4.72 17.99
C TRP A 136 -9.08 -4.28 18.59
#